data_AF-A0A2M9EF22-F1
#
_entry.id   AF-A0A2M9EF22-F1
#
_cell.length_a   1.000
_cell.length_b   1.000
_cell.length_c   1.000
_cell.angle_alpha   90.00
_cell.angle_beta   90.00
_cell.angle_gamma   90.00
#
_symmetry.space_group_name_H-M   'P 1'
#
loop_
_entity.id
_entity.type
_entity.pdbx_description
1 polymer ?
#
loop_
_entity_poly.entity_id
_entity_poly.type
_entity_poly.pdbx_seq_one_letter_code
_entity_poly.pdbx_strand_id
1 'polypeptide(L)'
;MQGERMTEESRKTTKKVAATGRPKPPAAGKGRPKGAKNKTTRQAREAIALAVDGNAHKLGEWLDKIEREDGARAAFECFMKMTEYHVPKLARTELSGTDGGPLQVIVQRFTEAGE
;
A
#
# COMPACT_ATOMS: atom_id res chain seq x y z
N MET A 1 -27.85 -66.42 32.60
CA MET A 1 -28.24 -64.99 32.51
C MET A 1 -27.13 -64.20 33.19
N GLN A 2 -26.64 -63.15 32.50
CA GLN A 2 -25.75 -62.07 32.97
C GLN A 2 -24.31 -62.52 33.31
N GLY A 3 -23.22 -61.97 32.77
CA GLY A 3 -23.03 -60.82 31.92
C GLY A 3 -22.01 -59.86 32.51
N GLU A 4 -20.74 -60.23 32.57
CA GLU A 4 -19.65 -59.31 32.95
C GLU A 4 -18.51 -59.39 31.93
N ARG A 5 -18.71 -58.73 30.80
CA ARG A 5 -17.62 -58.32 29.90
C ARG A 5 -17.06 -57.03 30.45
N MET A 6 -15.96 -57.10 31.20
CA MET A 6 -15.06 -55.96 31.42
C MET A 6 -14.44 -55.59 30.06
N THR A 7 -15.01 -54.60 29.37
CA THR A 7 -14.37 -53.97 28.20
C THR A 7 -13.64 -52.71 28.65
N GLU A 8 -12.35 -52.89 28.89
CA GLU A 8 -11.26 -52.02 28.48
C GLU A 8 -11.56 -50.52 28.40
N GLU A 9 -11.29 -49.88 29.53
CA GLU A 9 -11.33 -48.45 29.80
C GLU A 9 -10.45 -47.66 28.80
N SER A 10 -11.08 -46.75 28.07
CA SER A 10 -10.50 -45.89 27.06
C SER A 10 -9.33 -45.03 27.61
N ARG A 11 -8.08 -45.42 27.33
CA ARG A 11 -6.92 -44.55 27.53
C ARG A 11 -6.92 -43.40 26.51
N LYS A 12 -7.58 -42.29 26.83
CA LYS A 12 -7.33 -41.00 26.18
C LYS A 12 -5.95 -40.48 26.61
N THR A 13 -4.92 -40.78 25.83
CA THR A 13 -3.62 -40.12 25.94
C THR A 13 -3.74 -38.68 25.41
N THR A 14 -4.07 -37.74 26.29
CA THR A 14 -3.93 -36.31 25.98
C THR A 14 -2.45 -35.93 26.13
N LYS A 15 -1.71 -35.93 25.03
CA LYS A 15 -0.35 -35.39 25.00
C LYS A 15 -0.43 -33.86 25.15
N LYS A 16 -0.30 -33.35 26.38
CA LYS A 16 0.00 -31.93 26.63
C LYS A 16 1.45 -31.67 26.21
N VAL A 17 1.64 -30.86 25.17
CA VAL A 17 2.96 -30.36 24.77
C VAL A 17 3.21 -29.06 25.53
N ALA A 18 4.37 -28.95 26.20
CA ALA A 18 4.76 -27.74 26.91
C ALA A 18 4.90 -26.55 25.93
N ALA A 19 4.38 -25.38 26.31
CA ALA A 19 4.53 -24.16 25.54
C ALA A 19 5.98 -23.64 25.67
N THR A 20 6.88 -24.19 24.86
CA THR A 20 8.25 -23.70 24.73
C THR A 20 8.30 -22.60 23.68
N GLY A 21 8.26 -21.34 24.11
CA GLY A 21 8.52 -20.21 23.21
C GLY A 21 8.20 -18.85 23.80
N ARG A 22 9.05 -17.86 23.50
CA ARG A 22 8.77 -16.44 23.77
C ARG A 22 7.39 -16.08 23.18
N PRO A 23 6.61 -15.22 23.85
CA PRO A 23 5.30 -14.82 23.35
C PRO A 23 5.44 -14.30 21.92
N LYS A 24 4.57 -14.80 21.03
CA LYS A 24 4.52 -14.34 19.65
C LYS A 24 4.32 -12.83 19.66
N PRO A 25 5.06 -12.07 18.83
CA PRO A 25 4.85 -10.63 18.72
C PRO A 25 3.38 -10.36 18.34
N PRO A 26 2.80 -9.22 18.77
CA PRO A 26 1.37 -8.93 18.57
C PRO A 26 0.91 -8.90 17.10
N ALA A 27 1.85 -8.85 16.16
CA ALA A 27 1.61 -8.94 14.72
C ALA A 27 1.90 -10.32 14.10
N ALA A 28 2.26 -11.33 14.89
CA ALA A 28 2.50 -12.68 14.38
C ALA A 28 1.23 -13.25 13.76
N GLY A 29 1.29 -13.68 12.49
CA GLY A 29 0.14 -14.23 11.76
C GLY A 29 -0.81 -13.18 11.18
N LYS A 30 -0.68 -11.90 11.54
CA LYS A 30 -1.32 -10.81 10.80
C LYS A 30 -0.52 -10.61 9.52
N GLY A 31 -1.09 -11.00 8.40
CA GLY A 31 -0.57 -10.64 7.07
C GLY A 31 -0.39 -9.12 6.96
N ARG A 32 0.39 -8.70 5.95
CA ARG A 32 0.66 -7.28 5.72
C ARG A 32 -0.66 -6.49 5.59
N PRO A 33 -0.83 -5.36 6.30
CA PRO A 33 -2.08 -4.61 6.26
C PRO A 33 -2.40 -4.16 4.83
N LYS A 34 -3.68 -4.29 4.45
CA LYS A 34 -4.19 -3.89 3.13
C LYS A 34 -3.89 -2.40 2.90
N GLY A 35 -3.26 -2.07 1.77
CA GLY A 35 -2.88 -0.69 1.43
C GLY A 35 -1.51 -0.23 1.92
N ALA A 36 -0.75 -1.07 2.64
CA ALA A 36 0.62 -0.73 3.01
C ALA A 36 1.49 -0.54 1.75
N LYS A 37 2.05 0.65 1.55
CA LYS A 37 2.98 0.94 0.42
C LYS A 37 4.18 0.00 0.48
N ASN A 38 4.52 -0.68 -0.62
CA ASN A 38 5.66 -1.60 -0.66
C ASN A 38 6.93 -0.92 -0.11
N LYS A 39 7.71 -1.62 0.72
CA LYS A 39 8.94 -1.09 1.34
C LYS A 39 9.87 -0.51 0.29
N THR A 40 10.03 -1.23 -0.83
CA THR A 40 10.87 -0.83 -1.97
C THR A 40 10.36 0.46 -2.60
N THR A 41 9.05 0.59 -2.85
CA THR A 41 8.45 1.81 -3.40
C THR A 41 8.60 3.01 -2.46
N ARG A 42 8.49 2.81 -1.14
CA ARG A 42 8.75 3.87 -0.16
C ARG A 42 10.21 4.33 -0.21
N GLN A 43 11.14 3.38 -0.17
CA GLN A 43 12.58 3.66 -0.24
C GLN A 43 12.97 4.36 -1.54
N ALA A 44 12.39 3.97 -2.67
CA ALA A 44 12.62 4.63 -3.95
C ALA A 44 12.17 6.09 -3.94
N ARG A 45 10.97 6.38 -3.40
CA ARG A 45 10.49 7.77 -3.27
C ARG A 45 11.39 8.62 -2.37
N GLU A 46 11.84 8.03 -1.27
CA GLU A 46 12.72 8.68 -0.29
C GLU A 46 14.11 8.98 -0.88
N ALA A 47 14.67 8.04 -1.66
CA ALA A 47 15.93 8.22 -2.38
C ALA A 47 15.83 9.31 -3.46
N ILE A 48 14.72 9.35 -4.20
CA ILE A 48 14.47 10.40 -5.21
C ILE A 48 14.37 11.76 -4.54
N ALA A 49 13.61 11.88 -3.44
CA ALA A 49 13.50 13.15 -2.70
C ALA A 49 14.87 13.66 -2.22
N LEU A 50 15.68 12.78 -1.62
CA LEU A 50 17.02 13.14 -1.17
C LEU A 50 17.95 13.58 -2.31
N ALA A 51 17.87 12.89 -3.45
CA ALA A 51 18.64 13.23 -4.64
C ALA A 51 18.22 14.59 -5.22
N VAL A 52 16.93 14.90 -5.22
CA VAL A 52 16.42 16.20 -5.69
C VAL A 52 16.85 17.32 -4.75
N ASP A 53 16.62 17.19 -3.44
CA ASP A 53 16.99 18.20 -2.45
C ASP A 53 18.50 18.47 -2.46
N GLY A 54 19.31 17.41 -2.54
CA GLY A 54 20.77 17.50 -2.60
C GLY A 54 21.33 18.13 -3.88
N ASN A 55 20.52 18.27 -4.94
CA ASN A 55 20.96 18.86 -6.22
C ASN A 55 20.17 20.10 -6.63
N ALA A 56 19.20 20.56 -5.82
CA ALA A 56 18.40 21.75 -6.13
C ALA A 56 19.26 23.00 -6.45
N HIS A 57 20.40 23.14 -5.76
CA HIS A 57 21.36 24.23 -5.98
C HIS A 57 22.09 24.16 -7.34
N LYS A 58 22.18 22.99 -7.98
CA LYS A 58 22.83 22.79 -9.28
C LYS A 58 21.87 22.93 -10.45
N LEU A 59 20.57 23.02 -10.18
CA LEU A 59 19.54 23.00 -11.22
C LEU A 59 19.71 24.16 -12.22
N GLY A 60 20.07 25.36 -11.74
CA GLY A 60 20.37 26.50 -12.60
C GLY A 60 21.51 26.20 -13.58
N GLU A 61 22.65 25.73 -13.07
CA GLU A 61 23.83 25.40 -13.88
C GLU A 61 23.51 24.33 -14.94
N TRP A 62 22.70 23.32 -14.59
CA TRP A 62 22.28 22.30 -15.55
C TRP A 62 21.37 22.85 -16.63
N LEU A 63 20.42 23.72 -16.27
CA LEU A 63 19.54 24.36 -17.25
C LEU A 63 20.32 25.28 -18.17
N ASP A 64 21.27 26.06 -17.65
CA ASP A 64 22.17 26.91 -18.46
C ASP A 64 23.00 26.07 -19.44
N LYS A 65 23.50 24.91 -18.97
CA LYS A 65 24.25 23.98 -19.82
C LYS A 65 23.38 23.39 -20.93
N ILE A 66 22.15 22.97 -20.61
CA ILE A 66 21.19 22.45 -21.60
C ILE A 66 20.79 23.55 -22.57
N GLU A 67 20.57 24.77 -22.11
CA GLU A 67 20.28 25.91 -22.98
C GLU A 67 21.43 26.14 -23.98
N ARG A 68 22.67 26.08 -23.50
CA ARG A 68 23.85 26.28 -24.35
C ARG A 68 24.06 25.17 -25.37
N GLU A 69 23.77 23.91 -25.01
CA GLU A 69 24.02 22.73 -25.85
C GLU A 69 22.84 22.40 -26.78
N ASP A 70 21.61 22.47 -26.26
CA ASP A 70 20.38 22.00 -26.92
C ASP A 70 19.33 23.12 -27.13
N GLY A 71 19.57 24.33 -26.61
CA GLY A 71 18.71 25.49 -26.75
C GLY A 71 17.68 25.67 -25.62
N ALA A 72 17.15 26.89 -25.51
CA ALA A 72 16.25 27.30 -24.43
C ALA A 72 14.98 26.43 -24.32
N ARG A 73 14.48 25.91 -25.46
CA ARG A 73 13.33 25.00 -25.48
C ARG A 73 13.60 23.71 -24.71
N ALA A 74 14.78 23.10 -24.90
CA ALA A 74 15.15 21.85 -24.26
C ALA A 74 15.30 22.02 -22.74
N ALA A 75 15.90 23.13 -22.30
CA ALA A 75 16.02 23.49 -20.90
C ALA A 75 14.62 23.65 -20.25
N PHE A 76 13.72 24.38 -20.91
CA PHE A 76 12.37 24.60 -20.41
C PHE A 76 11.54 23.30 -20.37
N GLU A 77 11.64 22.44 -21.37
CA GLU A 77 10.97 21.13 -21.36
C GLU A 77 11.48 20.22 -20.22
N CYS A 78 12.79 20.22 -19.94
CA CYS A 78 13.35 19.50 -18.78
C CYS A 78 12.81 20.04 -17.46
N PHE A 79 12.77 21.36 -17.29
CA PHE A 79 12.22 21.99 -16.10
C PHE A 79 10.76 21.59 -15.88
N MET A 80 9.93 21.64 -16.92
CA MET A 80 8.51 21.25 -16.87
C MET A 80 8.32 19.78 -16.44
N LYS A 81 9.13 18.86 -16.96
CA LYS A 81 9.08 17.43 -16.58
C LYS A 81 9.44 17.22 -15.10
N MET A 82 10.40 17.98 -14.58
CA MET A 82 10.79 17.91 -13.16
C MET A 82 9.70 18.46 -12.24
N THR A 83 9.04 19.56 -12.64
CA THR A 83 7.95 20.15 -11.84
C THR A 83 6.72 19.26 -11.78
N GLU A 84 6.45 18.48 -12.83
CA GLU A 84 5.31 17.54 -12.89
C GLU A 84 5.39 16.42 -11.83
N TYR A 85 6.60 16.12 -11.32
CA TYR A 85 6.76 15.20 -10.17
C TYR A 85 6.31 15.82 -8.85
N HIS A 86 6.51 17.12 -8.67
CA HIS A 86 6.21 17.85 -7.43
C HIS A 86 4.77 18.36 -7.40
N VAL A 87 4.29 18.82 -8.56
CA VAL A 87 2.92 19.28 -8.78
C VAL A 87 2.32 18.35 -9.83
N PRO A 88 1.80 17.17 -9.39
CA PRO A 88 1.14 16.28 -10.33
C PRO A 88 0.01 17.05 -11.00
N LYS A 89 -0.08 16.96 -12.33
CA LYS A 89 -1.22 17.53 -13.06
C LYS A 89 -2.50 17.00 -12.43
N LEU A 90 -3.35 17.90 -11.97
CA LEU A 90 -4.68 17.57 -11.50
C LEU A 90 -5.42 16.93 -12.66
N ALA A 91 -5.53 15.60 -12.64
CA ALA A 91 -6.41 14.89 -13.55
C ALA A 91 -7.83 15.36 -13.25
N ARG A 92 -8.46 16.01 -14.23
CA ARG A 92 -9.86 16.41 -14.16
C ARG A 92 -10.68 15.14 -13.90
N THR A 93 -11.24 15.01 -12.71
CA THR A 93 -12.10 13.89 -12.34
C THR A 93 -13.53 14.34 -12.59
N GLU A 94 -14.12 13.90 -13.69
CA GLU A 94 -15.55 14.10 -13.93
C GLU A 94 -16.31 12.91 -13.36
N LEU A 95 -17.16 13.17 -12.38
CA LEU A 95 -18.08 12.17 -11.84
C LEU A 95 -19.36 12.21 -12.68
N SER A 96 -19.45 11.31 -13.66
CA SER A 96 -20.66 11.08 -14.46
C SER A 96 -21.19 9.66 -14.24
N GLY A 97 -22.49 9.48 -14.48
CA GLY A 97 -23.12 8.17 -14.56
C GLY A 97 -22.73 7.44 -15.84
N THR A 98 -23.23 6.22 -16.01
CA THR A 98 -23.02 5.40 -17.22
C THR A 98 -23.27 6.21 -18.49
N ASP A 99 -22.36 6.09 -19.46
CA ASP A 99 -22.39 6.80 -20.75
C ASP A 99 -22.45 8.34 -20.64
N GLY A 100 -21.88 8.91 -19.56
CA GLY A 100 -21.90 10.35 -19.33
C GLY A 100 -23.23 10.88 -18.77
N GLY A 101 -24.14 9.97 -18.39
CA GLY A 101 -25.45 10.30 -17.83
C GLY A 101 -25.38 10.90 -16.41
N PRO A 102 -26.54 11.23 -15.83
CA PRO A 102 -26.60 11.76 -14.47
C PRO A 102 -26.09 10.75 -13.44
N LEU A 103 -25.41 11.25 -12.40
CA LEU A 103 -24.92 10.44 -11.29
C LEU A 103 -26.11 9.89 -10.46
N GLN A 104 -26.21 8.57 -10.32
CA GLN A 104 -27.22 7.94 -9.48
C GLN A 104 -26.64 7.65 -8.08
N VAL A 105 -27.24 8.23 -7.03
CA VAL A 105 -26.87 7.97 -5.64
C VAL A 105 -27.86 7.00 -5.03
N ILE A 106 -27.44 5.76 -4.76
CA ILE A 106 -28.24 4.76 -4.06
C ILE A 106 -27.78 4.68 -2.61
N VAL A 107 -28.62 5.10 -1.67
CA VAL A 107 -28.36 4.98 -0.22
C VAL A 107 -29.03 3.71 0.28
N GLN A 108 -28.23 2.68 0.59
CA GLN A 108 -28.72 1.47 1.24
C GLN A 108 -28.32 1.48 2.72
N ARG A 109 -29.33 1.39 3.59
CA ARG A 109 -29.11 1.16 5.01
C ARG A 109 -29.22 -0.34 5.27
N PHE A 110 -28.12 -0.96 5.67
CA PHE A 110 -28.14 -2.31 6.20
C PHE A 110 -28.47 -2.23 7.69
N THR A 111 -29.63 -2.75 8.08
CA THR A 111 -29.95 -3.05 9.48
C THR A 111 -29.69 -4.52 9.72
N GLU A 112 -29.05 -4.85 10.84
CA GLU A 112 -28.73 -6.23 11.20
C GLU A 112 -30.03 -7.06 11.25
N ALA A 113 -29.95 -8.25 10.66
CA ALA A 113 -31.06 -9.18 10.56
C ALA A 113 -31.60 -9.51 11.96
N GLY A 114 -32.93 -9.56 12.06
CA GLY A 114 -33.67 -9.86 13.28
C GLY A 114 -33.25 -11.17 13.95
N GLU A 115 -33.47 -11.13 15.25
CA GLU A 115 -33.37 -12.16 16.31
C GLU A 115 -33.74 -13.59 15.90
#